data_AF-A0A2T3MV20-F1
#
_entry.id   AF-A0A2T3MV20-F1
#
_cell.length_a   1.000
_cell.length_b   1.000
_cell.length_c   1.000
_cell.angle_alpha   90.00
_cell.angle_beta   90.00
_cell.angle_gamma   90.00
#
_symmetry.space_group_name_H-M   'P 1'
#
loop_
_entity.id
_entity.type
_entity.pdbx_description
1 polymer ?
#
loop_
_entity_poly.entity_id
_entity_poly.type
_entity_poly.pdbx_seq_one_letter_code
_entity_poly.pdbx_strand_id
1 'polypeptide(L)' 'MDIRKIKKLIELVEESGIAELEISEGEESVRISRAT' A
#
# COMPACT_ATOMS: atom_id res chain seq x y z
N MET A 1 -5.76 -5.07 8.54
CA MET A 1 -5.68 -3.68 7.99
C MET A 1 -7.06 -3.14 7.55
N ASP A 2 -7.42 -1.90 7.90
CA ASP A 2 -8.67 -1.24 7.46
C ASP A 2 -8.57 -0.60 6.06
N ILE A 3 -9.70 -0.55 5.32
CA ILE A 3 -9.80 0.12 4.00
C ILE A 3 -9.38 1.60 4.03
N ARG A 4 -9.51 2.27 5.17
CA ARG A 4 -9.04 3.66 5.36
C ARG A 4 -7.51 3.78 5.33
N LYS A 5 -6.80 2.84 5.96
CA LYS A 5 -5.33 2.79 5.91
C LYS A 5 -4.86 2.45 4.49
N ILE A 6 -5.53 1.48 3.84
CA ILE A 6 -5.19 1.06 2.47
C ILE A 6 -5.30 2.22 1.48
N LYS A 7 -6.38 3.01 1.51
CA LYS A 7 -6.54 4.18 0.62
C LYS A 7 -5.38 5.18 0.75
N LYS A 8 -4.99 5.51 1.98
CA LYS A 8 -3.88 6.43 2.23
C LYS A 8 -2.54 5.88 1.72
N LEU A 9 -2.34 4.57 1.80
CA LEU A 9 -1.14 3.93 1.25
C LEU A 9 -1.12 3.94 -0.28
N ILE A 10 -2.28 3.79 -0.93
CA ILE A 10 -2.40 3.92 -2.38
C ILE A 10 -2.03 5.36 -2.81
N GLU A 11 -2.61 6.38 -2.16
CA GLU A 11 -2.28 7.79 -2.44
C GLU A 11 -0.78 8.05 -2.28
N LEU A 12 -0.18 7.54 -1.20
CA LEU A 12 1.26 7.68 -0.95
C LEU A 12 2.10 7.00 -2.04
N VAL A 13 1.73 5.79 -2.48
CA VAL A 13 2.46 5.07 -3.55
C VAL A 13 2.36 5.82 -4.88
N GLU A 14 1.19 6.38 -5.20
CA GLU A 14 0.98 7.19 -6.41
C GLU A 14 1.80 8.50 -6.37
N GLU A 15 1.82 9.21 -5.25
CA GLU A 15 2.56 10.48 -5.10
C GLU A 15 4.08 10.29 -5.01
N SER A 16 4.55 9.20 -4.39
CA SER A 16 5.97 8.95 -4.14
C SER A 16 6.73 8.38 -5.33
N GLY A 17 6.03 7.97 -6.40
CA GLY A 17 6.66 7.32 -7.56
C GLY A 17 7.21 5.92 -7.26
N ILE A 18 6.80 5.32 -6.14
CA ILE A 18 7.20 3.97 -5.74
C ILE A 18 6.45 2.95 -6.61
N ALA A 19 7.15 1.91 -7.06
CA ALA A 19 6.56 0.85 -7.89
C ALA A 19 5.74 -0.16 -7.06
N GLU A 20 6.17 -0.44 -5.83
CA GLU A 20 5.52 -1.38 -4.92
C GLU A 20 5.77 -1.03 -3.45
N LEU A 21 4.80 -1.35 -2.60
CA LEU A 21 4.86 -1.16 -1.16
C LEU A 21 4.21 -2.35 -0.45
N GLU A 22 4.95 -2.99 0.44
CA GLU A 22 4.47 -4.10 1.25
C GLU A 22 4.51 -3.72 2.73
N ILE A 23 3.39 -3.97 3.42
CA ILE A 23 3.25 -3.76 4.86
C ILE A 23 2.73 -5.04 5.48
N SER A 24 3.38 -5.47 6.56
CA SER A 24 2.96 -6.61 7.37
C SER A 24 2.63 -6.14 8.78
N GLU A 25 1.46 -6.52 9.28
CA GLU A 25 0.97 -6.22 10.63
C GLU A 25 0.53 -7.55 11.28
N GLY A 26 1.45 -8.17 12.03
CA GLY A 26 1.23 -9.50 12.60
C GLY A 26 1.19 -10.59 11.53
N GLU A 27 0.05 -11.28 11.43
CA GLU A 27 -0.20 -12.32 10.42
C GLU A 27 -0.84 -11.77 9.12
N GLU A 28 -1.27 -10.50 9.11
CA GLU A 28 -1.84 -9.85 7.93
C GLU A 28 -0.76 -9.12 7.13
N SER A 29 -0.70 -9.35 5.82
CA SER A 29 0.17 -8.62 4.89
C SER A 29 -0.63 -7.98 3.77
N VAL A 30 -0.33 -6.73 3.42
CA VAL A 30 -0.89 -6.05 2.26
C VAL A 30 0.25 -5.60 1.37
N ARG A 31 0.17 -6.00 0.09
CA ARG A 31 1.05 -5.54 -0.97
C ARG A 31 0.26 -4.66 -1.93
N ILE A 32 0.77 -3.45 -2.15
CA ILE A 32 0.26 -2.50 -3.14
C ILE A 32 1.31 -2.43 -4.24
N SER A 33 0.89 -2.63 -5.48
CA SER A 33 1.75 -2.48 -6.65
C SER A 33 1.10 -1.51 -7.61
N ARG A 34 1.92 -0.68 -8.24
CA ARG A 34 1.46 0.20 -9.29
C ARG A 34 1.17 -0.63 -10.53
N ALA A 35 -0.08 -0.67 -10.95
CA ALA A 35 -0.45 -1.16 -12.29
C ALA A 35 -0.01 -0.08 -13.29
N THR A 36 1.24 -0.18 -13.75
CA THR A 36 1.72 0.57 -14.92
C THR A 36 0.89 0.28 -16.16
#